data_AF-A0A368XEX3-F1
#
_entry.id   AF-A0A368XEX3-F1
#
_cell.length_a   1.000
_cell.length_b   1.000
_cell.length_c   1.000
_cell.angle_alpha   90.00
_cell.angle_beta   90.00
_cell.angle_gamma   90.00
#
_symmetry.space_group_name_H-M   'P 1'
#
loop_
_entity.id
_entity.type
_entity.pdbx_description
1 polymer ?
#
loop_
_entity_poly.entity_id
_entity_poly.type
_entity_poly.pdbx_seq_one_letter_code
_entity_poly.pdbx_strand_id
1 'polypeptide(L)'
;MARELDVFDARPSLTIPRLAGCLPVLFAGVAHAAPVEAVFDSGRSIPIQPYLAVPGSVPEASTGWDGGAASDGAKPGAFPVTSSLKRGVLPHEVPVFDRSLLTQALVVTGTDRHSMAWLLLHRARLAAIDAKVVVVQAHAPQYLALARSMLPGLPIVLRNSSWIEDRLRAAGADVYPLLIGTDGVARQILPMDDPGFVPVAAGGQQ
;
A
#
# COMPACT_ATOMS: atom_id res chain seq x y z
N MET A 1 60.83 3.10 -49.83
CA MET A 1 61.28 2.45 -48.59
C MET A 1 60.55 1.11 -48.53
N ALA A 2 61.08 0.04 -49.15
CA ALA A 2 61.90 -1.03 -48.53
C ALA A 2 61.08 -1.84 -47.51
N ARG A 3 60.87 -3.18 -47.51
CA ARG A 3 61.32 -4.42 -48.21
C ARG A 3 60.20 -5.48 -47.91
N GLU A 4 59.72 -6.34 -48.81
CA GLU A 4 60.24 -7.63 -49.33
C GLU A 4 60.49 -8.78 -48.31
N LEU A 5 59.94 -9.96 -48.68
CA LEU A 5 60.35 -11.36 -48.39
C LEU A 5 60.12 -11.90 -46.95
N ASP A 6 59.81 -13.17 -46.67
CA ASP A 6 59.92 -14.48 -47.35
C ASP A 6 58.97 -15.44 -46.56
N VAL A 7 58.05 -16.21 -47.15
CA VAL A 7 58.19 -17.62 -47.59
C VAL A 7 59.17 -18.47 -46.76
N PHE A 8 58.65 -19.55 -46.14
CA PHE A 8 59.28 -20.88 -45.86
C PHE A 8 58.28 -21.64 -44.96
N ASP A 9 57.36 -22.44 -45.50
CA ASP A 9 57.52 -23.86 -45.84
C ASP A 9 58.32 -24.67 -44.81
N ALA A 10 57.62 -25.51 -44.04
CA ALA A 10 58.15 -26.75 -43.47
C ALA A 10 56.99 -27.59 -42.95
N ARG A 11 56.42 -28.47 -43.79
CA ARG A 11 55.83 -29.72 -43.30
C ARG A 11 56.94 -30.59 -42.73
N PRO A 12 56.64 -31.37 -41.67
CA PRO A 12 56.66 -32.81 -41.92
C PRO A 12 55.42 -33.53 -41.40
N SER A 13 54.93 -34.43 -42.25
CA SER A 13 54.01 -35.51 -41.92
C SER A 13 54.71 -36.55 -41.03
N LEU A 14 54.06 -37.03 -39.97
CA LEU A 14 54.45 -38.27 -39.27
C LEU A 14 53.22 -38.96 -38.65
N THR A 15 52.65 -39.86 -39.44
CA THR A 15 52.21 -41.24 -39.16
C THR A 15 52.07 -41.72 -37.69
N ILE A 16 50.81 -41.84 -37.23
CA ILE A 16 50.07 -42.97 -36.58
C ILE A 16 50.90 -44.08 -35.86
N PRO A 17 50.61 -44.48 -34.60
CA PRO A 17 49.65 -45.57 -34.33
C PRO A 17 48.69 -45.46 -33.13
N ARG A 18 47.61 -46.23 -33.30
CA ARG A 18 46.52 -46.60 -32.38
C ARG A 18 46.99 -47.17 -31.04
N LEU A 19 46.03 -47.10 -30.09
CA LEU A 19 45.51 -48.15 -29.20
C LEU A 19 45.69 -47.94 -27.69
N ALA A 20 44.54 -48.10 -27.03
CA ALA A 20 44.30 -48.61 -25.68
C ALA A 20 44.56 -47.66 -24.51
N GLY A 21 43.48 -47.31 -23.79
CA GLY A 21 43.60 -46.81 -22.43
C GLY A 21 42.33 -46.14 -21.90
N CYS A 22 41.41 -46.95 -21.41
CA CYS A 22 40.40 -46.66 -20.37
C CYS A 22 39.80 -45.25 -20.27
N LEU A 23 38.51 -45.15 -20.62
CA LEU A 23 37.60 -44.10 -20.15
C LEU A 23 37.53 -44.10 -18.60
N PRO A 24 37.75 -42.96 -17.93
CA PRO A 24 36.92 -42.57 -16.82
C PRO A 24 35.77 -41.71 -17.38
N VAL A 25 34.54 -42.19 -17.21
CA VAL A 25 33.33 -41.37 -17.42
C VAL A 25 33.35 -40.26 -16.37
N LEU A 26 33.91 -39.12 -16.72
CA LEU A 26 33.77 -37.88 -15.97
C LEU A 26 32.35 -37.36 -16.26
N PHE A 27 31.47 -37.47 -15.26
CA PHE A 27 30.21 -36.73 -15.24
C PHE A 27 30.54 -35.23 -15.24
N ALA A 28 30.64 -34.62 -16.41
CA ALA A 28 30.61 -33.18 -16.57
C ALA A 28 29.18 -32.71 -16.28
N GLY A 29 28.92 -32.40 -15.01
CA GLY A 29 27.72 -31.67 -14.63
C GLY A 29 27.73 -30.31 -15.32
N VAL A 30 26.86 -30.12 -16.31
CA VAL A 30 26.62 -28.81 -16.92
C VAL A 30 25.93 -27.96 -15.87
N ALA A 31 26.69 -27.14 -15.15
CA ALA A 31 26.15 -26.10 -14.30
C ALA A 31 25.43 -25.09 -15.20
N HIS A 32 24.12 -25.24 -15.35
CA HIS A 32 23.26 -24.19 -15.88
C HIS A 32 23.22 -23.06 -14.85
N ALA A 33 24.20 -22.17 -14.92
CA ALA A 33 24.10 -20.85 -14.30
C ALA A 33 22.98 -20.10 -15.04
N ALA A 34 21.78 -20.11 -14.48
CA ALA A 34 20.71 -19.26 -14.96
C ALA A 34 21.22 -17.82 -14.95
N PRO A 35 21.08 -17.05 -16.04
CA PRO A 35 21.51 -15.67 -16.07
C PRO A 35 20.76 -14.91 -14.98
N VAL A 36 21.50 -14.19 -14.14
CA VAL A 36 20.94 -13.27 -13.15
C VAL A 36 20.11 -12.24 -13.91
N GLU A 37 18.79 -12.38 -13.84
CA GLU A 37 17.86 -11.41 -14.38
C GLU A 37 17.92 -10.16 -13.50
N ALA A 38 18.49 -9.09 -14.04
CA ALA A 38 18.57 -7.81 -13.35
C ALA A 38 17.15 -7.24 -13.25
N VAL A 39 16.53 -7.36 -12.07
CA VAL A 39 15.27 -6.69 -11.74
C VAL A 39 15.54 -5.19 -11.69
N PHE A 40 15.19 -4.50 -12.78
CA PHE A 40 15.29 -3.04 -12.85
C PHE A 40 14.15 -2.43 -12.04
N ASP A 41 14.49 -1.78 -10.91
CA ASP A 41 13.54 -0.93 -10.22
C ASP A 41 13.27 0.30 -11.10
N SER A 42 12.01 0.46 -11.52
CA SER A 42 11.54 1.59 -12.32
C SER A 42 11.72 2.96 -11.62
N GLY A 43 12.18 2.99 -10.36
CA GLY A 43 12.33 4.19 -9.55
C GLY A 43 10.98 4.78 -9.11
N ARG A 44 9.87 4.12 -9.44
CA ARG A 44 8.51 4.49 -9.04
C ARG A 44 8.14 3.75 -7.76
N SER A 45 8.84 4.06 -6.67
CA SER A 45 8.47 3.56 -5.35
C SER A 45 7.21 4.27 -4.86
N ILE A 46 6.13 3.52 -4.64
CA ILE A 46 4.92 4.01 -3.99
C ILE A 46 5.03 3.69 -2.50
N PRO A 47 4.78 4.64 -1.58
CA PRO A 47 4.76 4.34 -0.16
C PRO A 47 3.75 3.22 0.11
N ILE A 48 4.12 2.23 0.94
CA ILE A 48 3.21 1.11 1.27
C ILE A 48 2.09 1.55 2.24
N GLN A 49 2.26 2.69 2.89
CA GLN A 49 1.36 3.24 3.92
C GLN A 49 -0.12 3.37 3.50
N PRO A 50 -0.51 3.76 2.26
CA PRO A 50 -1.90 3.74 1.82
C PRO A 50 -2.53 2.34 1.92
N TYR A 51 -1.73 1.30 1.67
CA TYR A 51 -2.17 -0.09 1.73
C TYR A 51 -2.12 -0.66 3.16
N LEU A 52 -1.18 -0.20 4.00
CA LEU A 52 -1.15 -0.53 5.43
C LEU A 52 -2.22 0.21 6.24
N ALA A 53 -2.79 1.28 5.67
CA ALA A 53 -3.97 1.89 6.21
C ALA A 53 -5.19 0.97 6.09
N VAL A 54 -5.09 -0.28 5.60
CA VAL A 54 -6.10 -1.34 5.73
C VAL A 54 -5.80 -2.16 7.00
N PRO A 55 -6.71 -2.27 7.98
CA PRO A 55 -6.49 -3.09 9.16
C PRO A 55 -6.79 -4.57 8.84
N GLY A 56 -5.79 -5.44 8.95
CA GLY A 56 -5.90 -6.89 8.67
C GLY A 56 -4.87 -7.43 7.69
N SER A 57 -4.07 -6.58 7.05
CA SER A 57 -3.08 -6.95 6.03
C SER A 57 -1.62 -6.66 6.45
N VAL A 58 -1.29 -6.89 7.72
CA VAL A 58 0.10 -7.13 8.11
C VAL A 58 0.38 -8.63 8.03
N PRO A 59 1.16 -9.12 7.04
CA PRO A 59 1.74 -10.43 7.13
C PRO A 59 2.97 -10.36 8.04
N GLU A 60 2.75 -10.17 9.35
CA GLU A 60 3.80 -10.44 10.34
C GLU A 60 3.59 -11.84 10.92
N ALA A 61 4.44 -12.73 10.42
CA ALA A 61 5.08 -13.85 11.09
C ALA A 61 4.24 -14.62 12.13
N SER A 62 3.85 -15.82 11.72
CA SER A 62 3.67 -17.02 12.53
C SER A 62 4.58 -17.08 13.78
N THR A 63 4.08 -16.59 14.91
CA THR A 63 4.39 -17.10 16.26
C THR A 63 3.22 -16.77 17.18
N GLY A 64 2.51 -17.81 17.63
CA GLY A 64 1.60 -17.72 18.77
C GLY A 64 0.20 -17.22 18.43
N TRP A 65 -0.65 -18.16 18.02
CA TRP A 65 -2.09 -18.06 18.24
C TRP A 65 -2.36 -18.11 19.75
N ASP A 66 -2.82 -17.00 20.31
CA ASP A 66 -3.70 -16.97 21.46
C ASP A 66 -4.95 -16.16 21.08
N GLY A 67 -6.02 -16.89 20.80
CA GLY A 67 -7.31 -16.30 20.47
C GLY A 67 -7.82 -15.41 21.62
N GLY A 68 -8.36 -14.26 21.24
CA GLY A 68 -9.30 -13.51 22.08
C GLY A 68 -8.70 -12.37 22.91
N ALA A 69 -8.32 -11.29 22.25
CA ALA A 69 -8.63 -9.93 22.71
C ALA A 69 -8.37 -8.96 21.55
N ALA A 70 -9.38 -8.20 21.16
CA ALA A 70 -9.15 -6.97 20.40
C ALA A 70 -8.33 -6.05 21.32
N SER A 71 -7.00 -6.11 21.20
CA SER A 71 -6.09 -5.23 21.91
C SER A 71 -6.55 -3.81 21.66
N ASP A 72 -6.97 -3.15 22.75
CA ASP A 72 -7.48 -1.79 22.77
C ASP A 72 -6.34 -0.87 22.31
N GLY A 73 -6.28 -0.67 20.99
CA GLY A 73 -5.05 -0.45 20.21
C GLY A 73 -4.40 0.93 20.34
N ALA A 74 -4.19 1.41 21.56
CA ALA A 74 -3.38 2.57 21.85
C ALA A 74 -2.25 2.18 22.80
N LYS A 75 -1.00 2.31 22.34
CA LYS A 75 0.17 2.12 23.20
C LYS A 75 0.10 3.10 24.39
N PRO A 76 0.60 2.72 25.60
CA PRO A 76 0.78 3.66 26.69
C PRO A 76 1.56 4.90 26.20
N GLY A 77 1.01 6.10 26.37
CA GLY A 77 1.58 7.35 25.85
C GLY A 77 1.12 7.78 24.45
N ALA A 78 0.18 7.07 23.82
CA ALA A 78 -0.37 7.47 22.51
C ALA A 78 -1.28 8.71 22.54
N PHE A 79 -1.61 9.24 23.72
CA PHE A 79 -2.48 10.40 23.88
C PHE A 79 -1.77 11.53 24.66
N PRO A 80 -2.08 12.81 24.37
CA PRO A 80 -3.03 13.26 23.35
C PRO A 80 -2.48 13.10 21.93
N VAL A 81 -3.36 12.78 20.98
CA VAL A 81 -3.07 12.87 19.55
C VAL A 81 -3.49 14.23 19.04
N THR A 82 -2.51 14.98 18.53
CA THR A 82 -2.73 16.30 17.91
C THR A 82 -2.65 16.19 16.39
N SER A 83 -3.51 16.94 15.70
CA SER A 83 -3.52 17.05 14.25
C SER A 83 -2.82 18.34 13.81
N SER A 84 -2.08 18.28 12.72
CA SER A 84 -1.55 19.45 12.04
C SER A 84 -2.65 20.12 11.18
N LEU A 85 -3.66 19.37 10.73
CA LEU A 85 -4.81 19.87 9.99
C LEU A 85 -5.70 20.78 10.85
N LYS A 86 -6.49 21.63 10.21
CA LYS A 86 -7.40 22.56 10.88
C LYS A 86 -8.81 22.01 10.95
N ARG A 87 -9.55 22.32 12.01
CA ARG A 87 -11.02 22.15 11.97
C ARG A 87 -11.59 23.20 11.03
N GLY A 88 -12.34 22.77 10.03
CA GLY A 88 -12.88 23.72 9.06
C GLY A 88 -13.69 23.09 7.96
N VAL A 89 -14.02 23.92 6.98
CA VAL A 89 -14.78 23.53 5.79
C VAL A 89 -13.82 23.44 4.61
N LEU A 90 -13.95 22.36 3.85
CA LEU A 90 -13.24 22.20 2.59
C LEU A 90 -14.02 22.98 1.51
N PRO A 91 -13.42 24.00 0.87
CA PRO A 91 -14.15 24.91 0.00
C PRO A 91 -14.64 24.28 -1.31
N HIS A 92 -13.90 23.30 -1.83
CA HIS A 92 -14.21 22.53 -3.03
C HIS A 92 -13.56 21.14 -2.93
N GLU A 93 -14.00 20.19 -3.75
CA GLU A 93 -13.37 18.87 -3.80
C GLU A 93 -11.92 18.98 -4.29
N VAL A 94 -11.01 18.24 -3.66
CA VAL A 94 -9.56 18.32 -3.94
C VAL A 94 -9.01 16.94 -4.27
N PRO A 95 -8.32 16.74 -5.40
CA PRO A 95 -7.63 15.49 -5.68
C PRO A 95 -6.39 15.36 -4.78
N VAL A 96 -6.34 14.30 -3.96
CA VAL A 96 -5.26 14.07 -2.98
C VAL A 96 -4.43 12.85 -3.36
N PHE A 97 -5.09 11.79 -3.84
CA PHE A 97 -4.44 10.55 -4.24
C PHE A 97 -4.74 10.23 -5.70
N ASP A 98 -3.86 9.43 -6.29
CA ASP A 98 -4.21 8.72 -7.51
C ASP A 98 -5.20 7.59 -7.15
N ARG A 99 -6.24 7.42 -7.97
CA ARG A 99 -7.28 6.39 -7.78
C ARG A 99 -6.71 4.98 -7.63
N SER A 100 -5.59 4.68 -8.28
CA SER A 100 -4.93 3.37 -8.21
C SER A 100 -4.36 3.03 -6.81
N LEU A 101 -4.21 4.02 -5.93
CA LEU A 101 -3.59 3.86 -4.62
C LEU A 101 -4.58 3.51 -3.51
N LEU A 102 -5.88 3.67 -3.75
CA LEU A 102 -6.91 3.51 -2.74
C LEU A 102 -7.84 2.35 -3.10
N THR A 103 -7.79 1.30 -2.29
CA THR A 103 -8.73 0.17 -2.37
C THR A 103 -10.01 0.43 -1.58
N GLN A 104 -10.00 1.40 -0.67
CA GLN A 104 -11.09 1.70 0.26
C GLN A 104 -11.17 3.20 0.52
N ALA A 105 -12.37 3.73 0.75
CA ALA A 105 -12.55 5.13 1.10
C ALA A 105 -12.01 5.41 2.51
N LEU A 106 -11.39 6.58 2.70
CA LEU A 106 -10.77 6.97 3.97
C LEU A 106 -11.45 8.21 4.54
N VAL A 107 -11.87 8.16 5.79
CA VAL A 107 -12.33 9.34 6.54
C VAL A 107 -11.20 9.82 7.43
N VAL A 108 -10.89 11.11 7.36
CA VAL A 108 -9.91 11.76 8.23
C VAL A 108 -10.66 12.67 9.19
N THR A 109 -10.56 12.41 10.49
CA THR A 109 -11.43 13.05 11.48
C THR A 109 -10.77 13.19 12.86
N GLY A 110 -11.37 14.01 13.74
CA GLY A 110 -11.02 14.08 15.16
C GLY A 110 -12.08 13.43 16.06
N THR A 111 -11.86 13.47 17.36
CA THR A 111 -12.88 13.10 18.37
C THR A 111 -13.55 14.31 19.01
N ASP A 112 -13.36 15.51 18.46
CA ASP A 112 -14.06 16.70 18.91
C ASP A 112 -15.54 16.69 18.47
N ARG A 113 -16.34 17.56 19.09
CA ARG A 113 -17.80 17.60 18.87
C ARG A 113 -18.19 17.78 17.40
N HIS A 114 -17.48 18.63 16.65
CA HIS A 114 -17.80 18.89 15.25
C HIS A 114 -17.51 17.66 14.38
N SER A 115 -16.33 17.06 14.58
CA SER A 115 -15.94 15.81 13.93
C SER A 115 -16.92 14.67 14.20
N MET A 116 -17.34 14.50 15.45
CA MET A 116 -18.30 13.47 15.83
C MET A 116 -19.69 13.69 15.24
N ALA A 117 -20.17 14.95 15.23
CA ALA A 117 -21.45 15.29 14.60
C ALA A 117 -21.43 14.98 13.09
N TRP A 118 -20.34 15.30 12.39
CA TRP A 118 -20.19 15.00 10.98
C TRP A 118 -20.20 13.50 10.70
N LEU A 119 -19.52 12.69 11.52
CA LEU A 119 -19.52 11.23 11.37
C LEU A 119 -20.92 10.64 11.59
N LEU A 120 -21.65 11.11 12.62
CA LEU A 120 -23.00 10.64 12.91
C LEU A 120 -23.98 11.01 11.79
N LEU A 121 -23.86 12.20 11.22
CA LEU A 121 -24.66 12.66 10.09
C LEU A 121 -24.47 11.74 8.86
N HIS A 122 -23.23 11.31 8.60
CA HIS A 122 -22.89 10.51 7.42
C HIS A 122 -22.79 9.01 7.67
N ARG A 123 -23.08 8.54 8.89
CA ARG A 123 -22.94 7.15 9.35
C ARG A 123 -23.39 6.11 8.32
N ALA A 124 -24.63 6.23 7.85
CA ALA A 124 -25.23 5.23 6.97
C ALA A 124 -24.50 5.15 5.64
N ARG A 125 -24.08 6.30 5.09
CA ARG A 125 -23.36 6.37 3.83
C ARG A 125 -21.92 5.87 3.98
N LEU A 126 -21.24 6.26 5.05
CA LEU A 126 -19.89 5.77 5.36
C LEU A 126 -19.87 4.24 5.48
N ALA A 127 -20.90 3.64 6.09
CA ALA A 127 -21.03 2.19 6.17
C ALA A 127 -21.30 1.55 4.79
N ALA A 128 -22.13 2.18 3.96
CA ALA A 128 -22.46 1.67 2.63
C ALA A 128 -21.27 1.65 1.67
N ILE A 129 -20.33 2.59 1.80
CA ILE A 129 -19.11 2.67 0.98
C ILE A 129 -17.91 1.97 1.62
N ASP A 130 -18.14 1.21 2.70
CA ASP A 130 -17.11 0.57 3.52
C ASP A 130 -15.97 1.55 3.86
N ALA A 131 -16.28 2.74 4.36
CA ALA A 131 -15.25 3.74 4.65
C ALA A 131 -14.48 3.37 5.92
N LYS A 132 -13.15 3.56 5.89
CA LYS A 132 -12.30 3.45 7.07
C LYS A 132 -12.07 4.79 7.72
N VAL A 133 -12.23 4.88 9.03
CA VAL A 133 -12.06 6.11 9.79
C VAL A 133 -10.69 6.17 10.45
N VAL A 134 -9.91 7.18 10.09
CA VAL A 134 -8.61 7.52 10.67
C VAL A 134 -8.77 8.75 11.57
N VAL A 135 -8.51 8.53 12.86
CA VAL A 135 -8.59 9.58 13.89
C VAL A 135 -7.24 10.27 14.02
N VAL A 136 -7.16 11.51 13.55
CA VAL A 136 -5.94 12.36 13.57
C VAL A 136 -5.87 13.29 14.78
N GLN A 137 -6.97 13.43 15.52
CA GLN A 137 -7.02 14.20 16.75
C GLN A 137 -7.85 13.46 17.79
N ALA A 138 -7.28 13.28 18.99
CA ALA A 138 -7.99 12.73 20.13
C ALA A 138 -7.30 13.15 21.42
N HIS A 139 -8.06 13.70 22.37
CA HIS A 139 -7.46 14.17 23.62
C HIS A 139 -7.08 13.05 24.58
N ALA A 140 -7.88 11.97 24.60
CA ALA A 140 -7.79 10.91 25.57
C ALA A 140 -8.42 9.62 25.04
N PRO A 141 -8.01 8.43 25.52
CA PRO A 141 -8.45 7.14 25.00
C PRO A 141 -9.98 6.94 25.06
N GLN A 142 -10.63 7.47 26.10
CA GLN A 142 -12.09 7.36 26.24
C GLN A 142 -12.87 8.01 25.09
N TYR A 143 -12.33 9.05 24.45
CA TYR A 143 -13.00 9.68 23.31
C TYR A 143 -12.90 8.82 22.04
N LEU A 144 -11.80 8.09 21.87
CA LEU A 144 -11.67 7.11 20.80
C LEU A 144 -12.60 5.91 21.03
N ALA A 145 -12.67 5.41 22.27
CA ALA A 145 -13.58 4.34 22.66
C ALA A 145 -15.06 4.74 22.44
N LEU A 146 -15.43 5.96 22.83
CA LEU A 146 -16.76 6.50 22.59
C LEU A 146 -17.08 6.63 21.09
N ALA A 147 -16.12 7.09 20.27
CA ALA A 147 -16.31 7.15 18.82
C ALA A 147 -16.58 5.77 18.22
N ARG A 148 -15.85 4.73 18.67
CA ARG A 148 -16.07 3.34 18.28
C ARG A 148 -17.45 2.81 18.68
N SER A 149 -17.93 3.13 19.89
CA SER A 149 -19.24 2.67 20.33
C SER A 149 -20.41 3.35 19.60
N MET A 150 -20.25 4.60 19.18
CA MET A 150 -21.30 5.35 18.48
C MET A 150 -21.44 4.98 17.01
N LEU A 151 -20.40 4.37 16.42
CA LEU A 151 -20.33 4.04 14.99
C LEU A 151 -20.03 2.55 14.81
N PRO A 152 -20.92 1.65 15.29
CA PRO A 152 -20.72 0.22 15.16
C PRO A 152 -20.65 -0.16 13.67
N GLY A 153 -19.68 -1.00 13.32
CA GLY A 153 -19.45 -1.47 11.95
C GLY A 153 -18.53 -0.60 11.10
N LEU A 154 -18.13 0.59 11.56
CA LEU A 154 -17.10 1.38 10.88
C LEU A 154 -15.72 1.10 11.49
N PRO A 155 -14.72 0.68 10.70
CA PRO A 155 -13.37 0.44 11.21
C PRO A 155 -12.71 1.77 11.58
N ILE A 156 -12.62 2.05 12.89
CA ILE A 156 -12.02 3.27 13.45
C ILE A 156 -10.64 2.98 14.04
N VAL A 157 -9.63 3.65 13.49
CA VAL A 157 -8.23 3.53 13.92
C VAL A 157 -7.68 4.89 14.35
N LEU A 158 -6.77 4.86 15.33
CA LEU A 158 -5.96 6.02 15.66
C LEU A 158 -4.85 6.17 14.61
N ARG A 159 -4.56 7.41 14.19
CA ARG A 159 -3.45 7.71 13.30
C ARG A 159 -2.12 7.22 13.89
N ASN A 160 -1.32 6.53 13.07
CA ASN A 160 0.01 6.03 13.45
C ASN A 160 1.18 6.92 12.97
N SER A 161 0.97 7.79 11.98
CA SER A 161 1.99 8.66 11.36
C SER A 161 1.35 9.92 10.77
N SER A 162 2.11 11.01 10.60
CA SER A 162 1.62 12.29 10.05
C SER A 162 1.38 12.26 8.53
N TRP A 163 1.81 11.20 7.84
CA TRP A 163 1.86 11.14 6.38
C TRP A 163 0.56 11.54 5.68
N ILE A 164 -0.60 11.11 6.19
CA ILE A 164 -1.90 11.42 5.58
C ILE A 164 -2.23 12.91 5.68
N GLU A 165 -1.86 13.56 6.79
CA GLU A 165 -2.06 14.98 6.99
C GLU A 165 -1.10 15.80 6.14
N ASP A 166 0.16 15.36 6.07
CA ASP A 166 1.18 16.00 5.23
C ASP A 166 0.75 15.96 3.75
N ARG A 167 0.19 14.82 3.31
CA ARG A 167 -0.35 14.65 1.97
C ARG A 167 -1.57 15.53 1.71
N LEU A 168 -2.51 15.58 2.65
CA LEU A 168 -3.70 16.41 2.57
C LEU A 168 -3.34 17.90 2.48
N ARG A 169 -2.40 18.35 3.32
CA ARG A 169 -1.88 19.72 3.28
C ARG A 169 -1.20 20.03 1.96
N ALA A 170 -0.34 19.14 1.47
CA ALA A 170 0.35 19.33 0.19
C ALA A 170 -0.62 19.45 -0.99
N ALA A 171 -1.78 18.78 -0.92
CA ALA A 171 -2.85 18.91 -1.91
C ALA A 171 -3.74 20.15 -1.72
N GLY A 172 -3.59 20.91 -0.62
CA GLY A 172 -4.45 22.06 -0.29
C GLY A 172 -5.71 21.71 0.52
N ALA A 173 -5.87 20.46 0.94
CA ALA A 173 -6.96 19.97 1.78
C ALA A 173 -6.58 19.97 3.28
N ASP A 174 -6.10 21.11 3.81
CA ASP A 174 -5.57 21.27 5.19
C ASP A 174 -6.66 21.29 6.29
N VAL A 175 -7.74 20.53 6.12
CA VAL A 175 -8.90 20.53 7.04
C VAL A 175 -9.40 19.13 7.43
N TYR A 176 -10.11 19.05 8.56
CA TYR A 176 -10.89 17.89 8.98
C TYR A 176 -12.21 18.35 9.66
N PRO A 177 -13.25 17.50 9.73
CA PRO A 177 -13.36 16.14 9.17
C PRO A 177 -13.55 16.13 7.65
N LEU A 178 -13.12 15.09 6.94
CA LEU A 178 -13.41 14.89 5.50
C LEU A 178 -13.37 13.40 5.10
N LEU A 179 -13.94 13.10 3.94
CA LEU A 179 -13.86 11.82 3.25
C LEU A 179 -12.90 11.93 2.06
N ILE A 180 -12.10 10.91 1.83
CA ILE A 180 -11.31 10.69 0.63
C ILE A 180 -11.93 9.46 -0.05
N GLY A 181 -12.53 9.67 -1.22
CA GLY A 181 -13.13 8.59 -1.98
C GLY A 181 -12.08 7.62 -2.52
N THR A 182 -12.52 6.46 -3.03
CA THR A 182 -11.65 5.54 -3.77
C THR A 182 -11.12 6.17 -5.08
N ASP A 183 -11.77 7.22 -5.56
CA ASP A 183 -11.28 8.07 -6.66
C ASP A 183 -10.12 9.00 -6.27
N GLY A 184 -9.71 9.00 -5.00
CA GLY A 184 -8.61 9.81 -4.49
C GLY A 184 -8.97 11.27 -4.20
N VAL A 185 -10.25 11.62 -4.30
CA VAL A 185 -10.74 12.99 -4.12
C VAL A 185 -11.27 13.21 -2.71
N ALA A 186 -10.75 14.24 -2.04
CA ALA A 186 -11.19 14.70 -0.73
C ALA A 186 -12.45 15.58 -0.84
N ARG A 187 -13.44 15.29 0.00
CA ARG A 187 -14.75 15.97 0.06
C ARG A 187 -15.34 15.93 1.46
N GLN A 188 -16.17 16.92 1.82
CA GLN A 188 -16.92 16.93 3.08
C GLN A 188 -18.41 16.65 2.91
N ILE A 189 -18.92 16.84 1.69
CA ILE A 189 -20.28 16.52 1.31
C ILE A 189 -20.20 15.21 0.55
N LEU A 190 -20.92 14.20 1.03
CA LEU A 190 -20.91 12.89 0.39
C LEU A 190 -21.92 12.89 -0.76
N PRO A 191 -21.51 12.53 -1.99
CA PRO A 191 -22.43 12.44 -3.11
C PRO A 191 -23.48 11.35 -2.83
N MET A 192 -24.74 11.64 -3.19
CA MET A 192 -25.87 10.72 -2.98
C MET A 192 -25.75 9.45 -3.85
N ASP A 193 -25.15 9.59 -5.03
CA ASP A 193 -24.93 8.49 -5.98
C ASP A 193 -23.44 8.11 -6.01
N ASP A 194 -23.15 6.81 -5.96
CA ASP A 194 -21.79 6.30 -6.14
C ASP A 194 -21.53 6.05 -7.64
N PRO A 195 -20.62 6.76 -8.33
CA PRO A 195 -20.20 6.39 -9.67
C PRO A 195 -19.24 5.17 -9.70
N GLY A 196 -18.86 4.63 -8.52
CA GLY A 196 -17.87 3.58 -8.36
C GLY A 196 -18.40 2.16 -8.18
N PHE A 197 -19.67 1.98 -7.82
CA PHE A 197 -20.28 0.65 -7.75
C PHE A 197 -20.93 0.30 -9.09
N VAL A 198 -20.21 -0.44 -9.94
CA VAL A 198 -20.86 -1.16 -11.04
C VAL A 198 -21.49 -2.41 -10.41
N PRO A 199 -22.83 -2.51 -10.29
CA PRO A 199 -23.43 -3.78 -9.93
C PRO A 199 -23.01 -4.79 -11.01
N VAL A 200 -22.37 -5.89 -10.59
CA VAL A 200 -22.27 -7.07 -11.44
C VAL A 200 -23.71 -7.43 -11.77
N ALA A 201 -24.11 -7.16 -13.01
CA ALA A 201 -25.39 -7.58 -13.52
C ALA A 201 -25.49 -9.08 -13.24
N ALA A 202 -26.44 -9.46 -12.40
CA ALA A 202 -26.84 -10.84 -12.25
C ALA A 202 -27.32 -11.28 -13.64
N GLY A 203 -26.41 -11.86 -14.40
CA GLY A 203 -26.68 -12.43 -15.69
C GLY A 203 -27.71 -13.52 -15.50
N GLY A 204 -28.92 -13.24 -15.94
CA GLY A 204 -29.91 -14.27 -16.20
C GLY A 204 -29.27 -15.32 -17.11
N GLN A 205 -29.28 -16.55 -16.65
CA GLN A 205 -29.23 -17.72 -17.50
C GLN A 205 -30.54 -18.45 -17.25
N GLN A 206 -31.13 -18.83 -18.38
CA GLN A 206 -32.50 -19.24 -18.64
C GLN A 206 -32.88 -20.55 -17.97
#